data_AF-A0A392PPH0-F1
#
_entry.id   AF-A0A392PPH0-F1
#
_cell.length_a   1.000
_cell.length_b   1.000
_cell.length_c   1.000
_cell.angle_alpha   90.00
_cell.angle_beta   90.00
_cell.angle_gamma   90.00
#
_symmetry.space_group_name_H-M   'P 1'
#
loop_
_entity.id
_entity.type
_entity.pdbx_description
1 polymer ?
#
loop_
_entity_poly.entity_id
_entity_poly.type
_entity_poly.pdbx_seq_one_letter_code
_entity_poly.pdbx_strand_id
1 'polypeptide(L)'
;MYKGLAEAVLRGETNPATTGKRVVLPSTFVGGPRYMIQNYQDAMAICGWIGYPDLFITFTCNHKWPEFVEFLKLHNLNPEDRPDLASRLFKVKLDRLIKEIKKGHIFGEVKA
;
A
#
# COMPACT_ATOMS: atom_id res chain seq x y z
N MET A 1 8.41 -25.69 -1.46
CA MET A 1 9.06 -24.60 -0.70
C MET A 1 10.14 -25.15 0.27
N TYR A 2 11.09 -25.97 -0.20
CA TYR A 2 12.11 -26.60 0.68
C TYR A 2 13.51 -26.77 0.03
N LYS A 3 13.81 -26.07 -1.08
CA LYS A 3 15.07 -26.27 -1.82
C LYS A 3 16.32 -26.02 -0.96
N GLY A 4 16.35 -24.93 -0.20
CA GLY A 4 17.51 -24.63 0.65
C GLY A 4 17.68 -25.53 1.88
N LEU A 5 16.67 -26.32 2.25
CA LEU A 5 16.77 -27.28 3.37
C LEU A 5 17.28 -28.63 2.83
N ALA A 6 16.77 -29.05 1.67
CA ALA A 6 17.28 -30.20 0.93
C ALA A 6 18.76 -30.02 0.53
N GLU A 7 19.16 -28.84 0.06
CA GLU A 7 20.55 -28.57 -0.36
C GLU A 7 21.57 -28.51 0.78
N ALA A 8 21.17 -28.14 2.00
CA ALA A 8 22.07 -28.11 3.16
C ALA A 8 22.31 -29.52 3.70
N VAL A 9 21.27 -30.35 3.72
CA VAL A 9 21.36 -31.77 4.08
C VAL A 9 22.19 -32.56 3.07
N LEU A 10 22.02 -32.27 1.76
CA LEU A 10 22.79 -32.91 0.70
C LEU A 10 24.29 -32.56 0.71
N ARG A 11 24.67 -31.40 1.28
CA ARG A 11 26.07 -30.94 1.38
C ARG A 11 26.83 -31.50 2.57
N GLY A 12 26.19 -32.30 3.44
CA GLY A 12 26.86 -32.94 4.57
C GLY A 12 27.27 -31.96 5.69
N GLU A 13 26.68 -30.76 5.73
CA GLU A 13 26.91 -29.78 6.79
C GLU A 13 26.19 -30.22 8.08
N THR A 14 26.85 -31.08 8.85
CA THR A 14 26.35 -31.67 10.11
C THR A 14 26.78 -30.90 11.36
N ASN A 15 27.56 -29.83 11.22
CA ASN A 15 28.08 -29.06 12.36
C ASN A 15 27.22 -27.80 12.64
N PRO A 16 26.40 -27.79 13.71
CA PRO A 16 25.48 -26.68 14.01
C PRO A 16 26.18 -25.39 14.46
N ALA A 17 27.50 -25.41 14.71
CA ALA A 17 28.25 -24.26 15.20
C ALA A 17 28.75 -23.32 14.09
N THR A 18 28.94 -23.82 12.86
CA THR A 18 29.45 -23.05 11.71
C THR A 18 28.35 -22.51 10.80
N THR A 19 27.13 -23.03 10.94
CA THR A 19 26.00 -22.65 10.09
C THR A 19 25.22 -21.52 10.76
N GLY A 20 25.24 -20.33 10.15
CA GLY A 20 24.44 -19.20 10.60
C GLY A 20 22.97 -19.61 10.82
N LYS A 21 22.35 -19.14 11.91
CA LYS A 21 20.95 -19.48 12.19
C LYS A 21 20.07 -18.92 11.08
N ARG A 22 19.47 -19.80 10.28
CA ARG A 22 18.50 -19.42 9.26
C ARG A 22 17.21 -18.96 9.95
N VAL A 23 17.04 -17.64 10.06
CA VAL A 23 15.78 -17.04 10.52
C VAL A 23 14.86 -16.89 9.33
N VAL A 24 13.73 -17.59 9.35
CA VAL A 24 12.65 -17.40 8.39
C VAL A 24 11.72 -16.34 8.95
N LEU A 25 11.68 -15.18 8.31
CA LEU A 25 10.76 -14.12 8.71
C LEU A 25 9.31 -14.53 8.40
N PRO A 26 8.36 -14.31 9.33
CA PRO A 26 6.94 -14.59 9.11
C PRO A 26 6.33 -13.62 8.08
N SER A 27 5.14 -13.95 7.57
CA SER A 27 4.36 -13.06 6.69
C SER A 27 3.87 -11.79 7.40
N THR A 28 3.90 -11.76 8.73
CA THR A 28 3.64 -10.55 9.54
C THR A 28 4.76 -9.51 9.45
N PHE A 29 5.92 -9.86 8.89
CA PHE A 29 7.00 -8.90 8.65
C PHE A 29 6.72 -8.06 7.40
N VAL A 30 6.20 -6.84 7.61
CA VAL A 30 5.81 -5.90 6.55
C VAL A 30 6.97 -5.59 5.63
N GLY A 31 6.71 -5.60 4.32
CA GLY A 31 7.71 -5.36 3.27
C GLY A 31 8.58 -6.57 2.90
N GLY A 32 8.47 -7.68 3.64
CA GLY A 32 9.17 -8.92 3.30
C GLY A 32 8.56 -9.66 2.10
N PRO A 33 9.31 -10.56 1.45
CA PRO A 33 8.79 -11.36 0.32
C PRO A 33 7.52 -12.15 0.67
N ARG A 34 7.46 -12.73 1.87
CA ARG A 34 6.29 -13.51 2.33
C ARG A 34 5.08 -12.63 2.61
N TYR A 35 5.28 -11.41 3.13
CA TYR A 35 4.22 -10.43 3.30
C TYR A 35 3.60 -10.06 1.95
N MET A 36 4.43 -9.77 0.94
CA MET A 36 3.95 -9.43 -0.40
C MET A 36 3.20 -10.59 -1.07
N ILE A 37 3.70 -11.82 -0.94
CA ILE A 37 3.03 -13.03 -1.48
C ILE A 37 1.68 -13.25 -0.79
N GLN A 38 1.61 -13.09 0.54
CA GLN A 38 0.35 -13.24 1.27
C GLN A 38 -0.68 -12.20 0.81
N ASN A 39 -0.29 -10.93 0.72
CA ASN A 39 -1.18 -9.86 0.25
C ASN A 39 -1.70 -10.13 -1.17
N TYR A 40 -0.85 -10.67 -2.05
CA TYR A 40 -1.28 -11.06 -3.40
C TYR A 40 -2.30 -12.20 -3.35
N GLN A 41 -2.06 -13.24 -2.56
CA GLN A 41 -2.99 -14.35 -2.42
C GLN A 41 -4.34 -13.90 -1.84
N ASP A 42 -4.32 -13.02 -0.85
CA ASP A 42 -5.54 -12.46 -0.24
C ASP A 42 -6.31 -11.62 -1.28
N ALA A 43 -5.62 -10.79 -2.06
CA ALA A 43 -6.23 -10.01 -3.15
C ALA A 43 -6.85 -10.92 -4.22
N MET A 44 -6.17 -12.00 -4.61
CA MET A 44 -6.70 -12.98 -5.57
C MET A 44 -7.92 -13.73 -5.02
N ALA A 45 -7.95 -14.03 -3.72
CA ALA A 45 -9.12 -14.63 -3.07
C ALA A 45 -10.32 -13.67 -3.10
N ILE A 46 -10.11 -12.38 -2.84
CA ILE A 46 -11.15 -11.35 -2.97
C ILE A 46 -11.64 -11.25 -4.42
N CYS A 47 -10.73 -11.24 -5.39
CA CYS A 47 -11.08 -11.19 -6.82
C CYS A 47 -11.88 -12.42 -7.25
N GLY A 48 -11.55 -13.60 -6.72
CA GLY A 48 -12.30 -14.84 -6.98
C GLY A 48 -13.72 -14.81 -6.41
N TRP A 49 -13.96 -14.04 -5.34
CA TRP A 49 -15.27 -13.95 -4.68
C TRP A 49 -16.16 -12.82 -5.26
N ILE A 50 -15.62 -11.60 -5.41
CA ILE A 50 -16.38 -10.41 -5.85
C ILE A 50 -16.30 -10.20 -7.37
N GLY A 51 -15.23 -10.68 -7.99
CA GLY A 51 -14.83 -10.32 -9.35
C GLY A 51 -13.58 -9.44 -9.38
N TYR A 52 -13.00 -9.28 -10.56
CA TYR A 52 -11.81 -8.46 -10.76
C TYR A 52 -12.15 -6.97 -10.72
N PRO A 53 -11.25 -6.11 -10.22
CA PRO A 53 -11.44 -4.67 -10.27
C PRO A 53 -11.38 -4.15 -11.71
N ASP A 54 -12.30 -3.25 -12.05
CA ASP A 54 -12.31 -2.58 -13.37
C ASP A 54 -11.33 -1.40 -13.45
N LEU A 55 -11.06 -0.74 -12.31
CA LEU A 55 -10.25 0.48 -12.24
C LEU A 55 -9.17 0.37 -11.16
N PHE A 56 -7.98 0.87 -11.49
CA PHE A 56 -6.90 1.11 -10.54
C PHE A 56 -6.57 2.60 -10.50
N ILE A 57 -6.98 3.28 -9.43
CA ILE A 57 -6.88 4.75 -9.32
C ILE A 57 -5.81 5.12 -8.30
N THR A 58 -4.81 5.89 -8.74
CA THR A 58 -3.83 6.53 -7.86
C THR A 58 -4.21 7.98 -7.64
N PHE A 59 -4.40 8.39 -6.39
CA PHE A 59 -4.67 9.79 -6.02
C PHE A 59 -3.48 10.35 -5.25
N THR A 60 -2.83 11.38 -5.79
CA THR A 60 -1.59 11.96 -5.26
C THR A 60 -1.83 13.36 -4.71
N CYS A 61 -1.24 13.67 -3.56
CA CYS A 61 -1.28 15.03 -2.99
C CYS A 61 -0.46 16.00 -3.84
N ASN A 62 -1.02 17.16 -4.17
CA ASN A 62 -0.34 18.23 -4.90
C ASN A 62 -0.32 19.52 -4.05
N HIS A 63 0.87 19.95 -3.63
CA HIS A 63 1.05 21.19 -2.85
C HIS A 63 0.77 22.47 -3.66
N LYS A 64 0.52 22.38 -4.97
CA LYS A 64 0.21 23.53 -5.84
C LYS A 64 -1.29 23.78 -6.00
N TRP A 65 -2.13 23.15 -5.18
CA TRP A 65 -3.57 23.42 -5.24
C TRP A 65 -3.88 24.90 -4.95
N PRO A 66 -4.69 25.57 -5.79
CA PRO A 66 -4.93 27.01 -5.68
C PRO A 66 -5.38 27.43 -4.28
N GLU A 67 -6.34 26.72 -3.69
CA GLU A 67 -6.86 27.02 -2.35
C GLU A 67 -5.79 26.89 -1.25
N PHE A 68 -4.82 25.99 -1.43
CA PHE A 68 -3.73 25.80 -0.48
C PHE A 68 -2.69 26.90 -0.63
N VAL A 69 -2.29 27.18 -1.87
CA VAL A 69 -1.31 28.23 -2.19
C VAL A 69 -1.84 29.61 -1.78
N GLU A 70 -3.12 29.89 -2.03
CA GLU A 70 -3.76 31.16 -1.65
C GLU A 70 -3.80 31.33 -0.14
N PHE A 71 -4.22 30.30 0.61
CA PHE A 71 -4.19 30.30 2.06
C PHE A 71 -2.77 30.58 2.60
N LEU A 72 -1.77 29.89 2.08
CA LEU A 72 -0.38 30.07 2.52
C LEU A 72 0.14 31.48 2.22
N LYS A 73 -0.16 32.03 1.04
CA LYS A 73 0.21 33.40 0.66
C LYS A 73 -0.39 34.44 1.61
N LEU A 74 -1.66 34.28 1.99
CA LEU A 74 -2.32 35.19 2.93
C LEU A 74 -1.64 35.21 4.31
N HIS A 75 -0.98 34.11 4.68
CA HIS A 75 -0.30 33.95 5.96
C HIS A 75 1.24 34.07 5.86
N ASN A 76 1.80 34.42 4.70
CA ASN A 76 3.25 34.42 4.44
C ASN A 76 3.96 33.10 4.83
N LEU A 77 3.31 31.97 4.56
CA LEU A 77 3.85 30.63 4.84
C LEU A 77 4.26 29.91 3.56
N ASN A 78 5.19 28.97 3.70
CA ASN A 78 5.53 27.99 2.67
C ASN A 78 4.76 26.68 2.90
N PRO A 79 4.57 25.84 1.87
CA PRO A 79 3.99 24.51 2.00
C PRO A 79 4.67 23.63 3.05
N GLU A 80 5.99 23.78 3.17
CA GLU A 80 6.85 23.05 4.11
C GLU A 80 6.57 23.42 5.57
N ASP A 81 6.06 24.63 5.82
CA ASP A 81 5.75 25.10 7.17
C ASP A 81 4.48 24.44 7.74
N ARG A 82 3.57 23.97 6.87
CA ARG A 82 2.25 23.43 7.24
C ARG A 82 1.89 22.14 6.47
N PRO A 83 2.65 21.04 6.63
CA PRO A 83 2.36 19.76 6.01
C PRO A 83 1.05 19.12 6.51
N ASP A 84 0.60 19.51 7.71
CA ASP A 84 -0.68 19.09 8.30
C ASP A 84 -1.87 19.58 7.46
N LEU A 85 -1.81 20.82 6.96
CA LEU A 85 -2.86 21.41 6.13
C LEU A 85 -2.93 20.74 4.75
N ALA A 86 -1.78 20.46 4.13
CA ALA A 86 -1.72 19.70 2.89
C ALA A 86 -2.37 18.31 3.05
N SER A 87 -2.03 17.61 4.16
CA SER A 87 -2.58 16.30 4.48
C SER A 87 -4.10 16.33 4.69
N ARG A 88 -4.60 17.34 5.40
CA ARG A 88 -6.05 17.55 5.61
C ARG A 88 -6.77 17.84 4.30
N LEU A 89 -6.23 18.72 3.46
CA LEU A 89 -6.81 19.04 2.17
C LEU A 89 -6.83 17.82 1.24
N PHE A 90 -5.74 17.04 1.23
CA PHE A 90 -5.69 15.76 0.51
C PHE A 90 -6.81 14.82 0.97
N LYS A 91 -6.98 14.65 2.28
CA LYS A 91 -8.04 13.80 2.84
C LYS A 91 -9.44 14.27 2.44
N VAL A 92 -9.72 15.57 2.51
CA VAL A 92 -11.01 16.15 2.09
C VAL A 92 -11.29 15.88 0.61
N LYS A 93 -10.30 16.07 -0.26
CA LYS A 93 -10.46 15.78 -1.70
C LYS A 93 -10.61 14.28 -1.98
N LEU A 94 -9.85 13.44 -1.29
CA LEU A 94 -9.97 11.98 -1.41
C LEU A 94 -11.35 11.50 -0.99
N ASP A 95 -11.89 11.99 0.13
CA ASP A 95 -13.22 11.63 0.60
C ASP A 95 -14.32 12.10 -0.36
N ARG A 96 -14.14 13.27 -0.98
CA ARG A 96 -15.01 13.74 -2.05
C ARG A 96 -14.96 12.81 -3.27
N LEU A 97 -13.77 12.43 -3.73
CA LEU A 97 -13.61 11.50 -4.84
C LEU A 97 -14.29 10.15 -4.54
N ILE A 98 -14.06 9.57 -3.36
CA ILE A 98 -14.69 8.31 -2.96
C ILE A 98 -16.22 8.45 -2.93
N LYS A 99 -16.74 9.56 -2.41
CA LYS A 99 -18.18 9.84 -2.38
C LYS A 99 -18.75 9.92 -3.80
N GLU A 100 -18.07 10.62 -4.70
CA GLU A 100 -18.50 10.75 -6.09
C GLU A 100 -18.46 9.39 -6.82
N ILE A 101 -17.41 8.58 -6.61
CA ILE A 101 -17.33 7.22 -7.18
C ILE A 101 -18.48 6.34 -6.69
N LYS A 102 -18.74 6.32 -5.38
CA LYS A 102 -19.74 5.42 -4.77
C LYS A 102 -21.18 5.89 -4.92
N LYS A 103 -21.43 7.20 -4.96
CA LYS A 103 -22.79 7.79 -4.90
C LYS A 103 -23.12 8.70 -6.09
N GLY A 104 -22.11 9.21 -6.78
CA GLY A 104 -22.28 10.11 -7.92
C GLY A 104 -22.63 9.39 -9.22
N HIS A 105 -22.67 8.05 -9.21
CA HIS A 105 -22.98 7.21 -10.39
C HIS A 105 -22.11 7.51 -11.61
N ILE A 106 -20.90 8.06 -11.40
CA ILE A 106 -19.98 8.45 -12.49
C ILE A 106 -19.61 7.24 -13.36
N PHE A 107 -19.56 6.06 -12.72
CA PHE A 107 -19.28 4.77 -13.35
C PHE A 107 -20.51 3.84 -13.39
N GLY A 108 -21.73 4.38 -13.18
CA GLY A 108 -22.94 3.58 -13.02
C GLY A 108 -23.09 2.99 -11.61
N GLU A 109 -23.82 1.88 -11.49
CA GLU A 109 -23.93 1.14 -10.22
C GLU A 109 -22.60 0.48 -9.86
N VAL A 110 -22.03 0.88 -8.73
CA VAL A 110 -20.79 0.30 -8.21
C VAL A 110 -21.13 -0.77 -7.18
N LYS A 111 -20.66 -1.99 -7.39
CA LYS A 111 -20.68 -3.04 -6.35
C LYS A 111 -19.60 -2.72 -5.32
N ALA A 112 -20.00 -2.62 -4.06
CA ALA A 112 -19.13 -2.28 -2.94
C ALA A 112 -18.33 -3.49 -2.43
#